data_AF-A0A830CW63-F1
#
_entry.id   AF-A0A830CW63-F1
#
_cell.length_a   1.000
_cell.length_b   1.000
_cell.length_c   1.000
_cell.angle_alpha   90.00
_cell.angle_beta   90.00
_cell.angle_gamma   90.00
#
_symmetry.space_group_name_H-M   'P 1'
#
loop_
_entity.id
_entity.type
_entity.pdbx_description
1 polymer ?
#
loop_
_entity_poly.entity_id
_entity_poly.type
_entity_poly.pdbx_seq_one_letter_code
_entity_poly.pdbx_strand_id
1 'polypeptide(L)'
;MPSLSSSLFYKEIDLLKPVSFDKIFQFVKFNSLCQGFVRLGRYTEISNATNVVSLQKGSGRKWTVKIDLDQLREFSKNPYDEYEIIRIVGKNPFLWHDHWPVKDYAKIFKCLVLDENISREADKPYVAVHKRIEKDWMIHCKKLEQRLNVSEICSSKEQIIQRVGNIKGLKTPVFVYVAIADDLLEDSSIMSGWQEGFFPLNKKKLGVFDIYKKRSYLVQSAIDYECLWGIAFRLFRASWFSIGRGK
;
A
#
# COMPACT_ATOMS: atom_id res chain seq x y z
N MET A 1 -7.83 3.06 0.77
CA MET A 1 -6.77 2.02 0.79
C MET A 1 -7.22 0.87 1.69
N PRO A 2 -6.96 -0.41 1.33
CA PRO A 2 -7.32 -1.56 2.14
C PRO A 2 -6.67 -1.46 3.52
N SER A 3 -7.32 -2.03 4.52
CA SER A 3 -6.88 -1.98 5.92
C SER A 3 -5.49 -2.60 6.09
N LEU A 4 -4.48 -1.74 6.08
CA LEU A 4 -3.26 -1.98 6.84
C LEU A 4 -3.69 -2.07 8.30
N SER A 5 -3.78 -3.30 8.82
CA SER A 5 -3.86 -3.59 10.25
C SER A 5 -4.93 -2.79 11.02
N SER A 6 -6.09 -3.41 11.22
CA SER A 6 -7.12 -2.99 12.19
C SER A 6 -6.64 -2.95 13.66
N SER A 7 -5.32 -2.94 13.92
CA SER A 7 -4.68 -2.86 15.22
C SER A 7 -4.14 -1.46 15.57
N LEU A 8 -4.13 -0.50 14.63
CA LEU A 8 -3.45 0.79 14.84
C LEU A 8 -4.38 1.97 14.54
N PHE A 9 -5.39 2.16 15.38
CA PHE A 9 -6.12 3.42 15.44
C PHE A 9 -5.20 4.51 16.00
N TYR A 10 -4.62 5.36 15.15
CA TYR A 10 -3.84 6.53 15.58
C TYR A 10 -4.72 7.78 15.73
N LYS A 11 -4.44 8.53 16.79
CA LYS A 11 -5.24 9.65 17.33
C LYS A 11 -4.99 11.02 16.67
N GLU A 12 -4.31 11.08 15.52
CA GLU A 12 -3.78 12.36 14.98
C GLU A 12 -4.00 12.53 13.46
N ILE A 13 -5.04 11.90 12.91
CA ILE A 13 -5.40 12.04 11.47
C ILE A 13 -5.69 13.51 11.11
N ASP A 14 -6.18 14.30 12.07
CA ASP A 14 -6.59 15.70 11.87
C ASP A 14 -5.42 16.67 11.64
N LEU A 15 -4.17 16.28 11.90
CA LEU A 15 -2.99 17.13 11.73
C LEU A 15 -2.38 17.08 10.31
N LEU A 16 -2.89 16.20 9.45
CA LEU A 16 -2.29 15.93 8.15
C LEU A 16 -2.99 16.69 7.03
N LYS A 17 -2.25 17.53 6.30
CA LYS A 17 -2.74 18.09 5.05
C LYS A 17 -2.71 17.01 3.96
N PRO A 18 -3.83 16.72 3.27
CA PRO A 18 -3.85 15.77 2.18
C PRO A 18 -2.93 16.23 1.04
N VAL A 19 -2.16 15.29 0.47
CA VAL A 19 -1.35 15.54 -0.73
C VAL A 19 -2.23 15.33 -1.95
N SER A 20 -2.20 16.27 -2.90
CA SER A 20 -2.97 16.15 -4.15
C SER A 20 -2.43 15.00 -5.01
N PHE A 21 -3.33 14.29 -5.69
CA PHE A 21 -2.99 13.18 -6.59
C PHE A 21 -1.94 13.61 -7.63
N ASP A 22 -2.12 14.79 -8.23
CA ASP A 22 -1.28 15.34 -9.30
C ASP A 22 0.17 15.62 -8.87
N LYS A 23 0.44 15.67 -7.55
CA LYS A 23 1.81 15.82 -7.03
C LYS A 23 2.60 14.52 -7.03
N ILE A 24 1.92 13.38 -7.17
CA ILE A 24 2.52 12.05 -7.05
C ILE A 24 2.34 11.28 -8.37
N PHE A 25 1.15 11.36 -8.96
CA PHE A 25 0.77 10.60 -10.14
C PHE A 25 0.27 11.52 -11.27
N GLN A 26 0.49 11.09 -12.51
CA GLN A 26 0.04 11.77 -13.71
C GLN A 26 -1.47 11.57 -13.89
N PHE A 27 -2.27 12.54 -13.46
CA PHE A 27 -3.74 12.54 -13.51
C PHE A 27 -4.33 12.21 -14.87
N VAL A 28 -3.88 12.92 -15.91
CA VAL A 28 -4.40 12.76 -17.28
C VAL A 28 -4.12 11.34 -17.78
N LYS A 29 -2.92 10.84 -17.51
CA LYS A 29 -2.50 9.50 -17.93
C LYS A 29 -3.24 8.41 -17.17
N PHE A 30 -3.47 8.59 -15.86
CA PHE A 30 -4.32 7.70 -15.07
C PHE A 30 -5.71 7.56 -15.70
N ASN A 31 -6.38 8.69 -15.97
CA ASN A 31 -7.73 8.69 -16.53
C ASN A 31 -7.79 8.11 -17.94
N SER A 32 -6.74 8.29 -18.75
CA SER A 32 -6.62 7.66 -20.07
C SER A 32 -6.45 6.14 -19.95
N LEU A 33 -5.54 5.66 -19.09
CA LEU A 33 -5.26 4.23 -18.93
C LEU A 33 -6.41 3.46 -18.28
N CYS A 34 -7.14 4.09 -17.36
CA CYS A 34 -8.28 3.49 -16.66
C CYS A 34 -9.64 3.84 -17.27
N GLN A 35 -9.67 4.40 -18.49
CA GLN A 35 -10.90 4.76 -19.17
C GLN A 35 -11.88 3.59 -19.28
N GLY A 36 -13.17 3.87 -19.07
CA GLY A 36 -14.24 2.86 -19.08
C GLY A 36 -14.25 1.95 -17.84
N PHE A 37 -13.37 2.19 -16.86
CA PHE A 37 -13.31 1.42 -15.63
C PHE A 37 -13.37 2.31 -14.39
N VAL A 38 -12.41 3.21 -14.23
CA VAL A 38 -12.38 4.22 -13.15
C VAL A 38 -11.93 5.54 -13.73
N ARG A 39 -12.53 6.63 -13.26
CA ARG A 39 -12.13 7.98 -13.61
C ARG A 39 -12.03 8.82 -12.34
N LEU A 40 -10.97 9.60 -12.24
CA LEU A 40 -10.82 10.66 -11.26
C LEU A 40 -11.40 11.95 -11.84
N GLY A 41 -12.26 12.62 -11.09
CA GLY A 41 -12.69 13.99 -11.36
C GLY A 41 -11.77 14.99 -10.67
N ARG A 42 -11.67 16.21 -11.20
CA ARG A 42 -10.97 17.29 -10.48
C ARG A 42 -11.92 17.92 -9.48
N TYR A 43 -11.43 18.18 -8.27
CA TYR A 43 -12.23 18.89 -7.27
C TYR A 43 -12.69 20.28 -7.76
N THR A 44 -11.91 20.93 -8.62
CA THR A 44 -12.24 22.23 -9.24
C THR A 44 -13.41 22.17 -10.24
N GLU A 45 -13.80 20.99 -10.69
CA GLU A 45 -14.92 20.80 -11.64
C GLU A 45 -16.27 20.70 -10.93
N ILE A 46 -16.29 20.70 -9.60
CA ILE A 46 -17.53 20.66 -8.81
C ILE A 46 -18.16 22.04 -8.78
N SER A 47 -19.44 22.15 -9.12
CA SER A 47 -20.15 23.43 -9.17
C SER A 47 -20.48 23.99 -7.77
N ASN A 48 -20.40 23.13 -6.74
CA ASN A 48 -20.83 23.40 -5.36
C ASN A 48 -22.30 23.89 -5.28
N ALA A 49 -23.13 23.49 -6.25
CA ALA A 49 -24.55 23.84 -6.27
C ALA A 49 -25.33 23.08 -5.21
N THR A 50 -24.81 21.94 -4.76
CA THR A 50 -25.45 21.07 -3.77
C THR A 50 -24.70 21.08 -2.43
N ASN A 51 -25.47 20.89 -1.35
CA ASN A 51 -24.90 20.75 -0.02
C ASN A 51 -24.08 19.45 0.09
N VAL A 52 -23.18 19.37 1.07
CA VAL A 52 -22.43 18.13 1.33
C VAL A 52 -23.33 17.13 2.07
N VAL A 53 -23.63 15.98 1.47
CA VAL A 53 -24.32 14.89 2.17
C VAL A 53 -23.30 14.01 2.89
N SER A 54 -23.55 13.71 4.16
CA SER A 54 -22.68 12.83 4.94
C SER A 54 -23.17 11.39 4.90
N LEU A 55 -22.44 10.52 4.23
CA LEU A 55 -22.65 9.07 4.22
C LEU A 55 -21.99 8.45 5.46
N GLN A 56 -22.79 8.05 6.45
CA GLN A 56 -22.32 7.35 7.64
C GLN A 56 -22.10 5.86 7.33
N LYS A 57 -20.85 5.40 7.39
CA LYS A 57 -20.48 3.99 7.31
C LYS A 57 -20.61 3.36 8.69
N GLY A 58 -21.27 2.20 8.75
CA GLY A 58 -21.31 1.43 9.99
C GLY A 58 -19.95 0.83 10.34
N SER A 59 -19.89 0.20 11.51
CA SER A 59 -18.66 -0.43 12.02
C SER A 59 -18.96 -1.71 12.80
N GLY A 60 -17.91 -2.51 13.01
CA GLY A 60 -17.98 -3.73 13.80
C GLY A 60 -18.62 -4.92 13.07
N ARG A 61 -18.87 -6.00 13.82
CA ARG A 61 -19.36 -7.30 13.30
C ARG A 61 -20.71 -7.25 12.60
N LYS A 62 -21.52 -6.22 12.87
CA LYS A 62 -22.84 -6.02 12.24
C LYS A 62 -22.73 -5.41 10.84
N TRP A 63 -21.61 -4.78 10.51
CA TRP A 63 -21.39 -4.22 9.18
C TRP A 63 -20.82 -5.28 8.25
N THR A 64 -21.64 -5.74 7.31
CA THR A 64 -21.30 -6.85 6.40
C THR A 64 -21.15 -6.34 4.97
N VAL A 65 -20.46 -7.10 4.11
CA VAL A 65 -20.34 -6.84 2.66
C VAL A 65 -21.72 -6.60 2.04
N LYS A 66 -22.73 -7.40 2.41
CA LYS A 66 -24.10 -7.23 1.90
C LYS A 66 -24.70 -5.87 2.29
N ILE A 67 -24.64 -5.50 3.56
CA ILE A 67 -25.18 -4.22 4.06
C ILE A 67 -24.45 -3.04 3.40
N ASP A 68 -23.13 -3.17 3.22
CA ASP A 68 -22.32 -2.17 2.54
C ASP A 68 -22.76 -1.97 1.08
N LEU A 69 -23.02 -3.07 0.36
CA LEU A 69 -23.50 -3.04 -1.03
C LEU A 69 -24.92 -2.49 -1.15
N ASP A 70 -25.80 -2.85 -0.23
CA ASP A 70 -27.18 -2.35 -0.21
C ASP A 70 -27.21 -0.84 0.02
N GLN A 71 -26.39 -0.32 0.94
CA GLN A 71 -26.22 1.13 1.14
C GLN A 71 -25.69 1.83 -0.12
N LEU A 72 -24.77 1.20 -0.87
CA LEU A 72 -24.26 1.78 -2.12
C LEU A 72 -25.32 1.87 -3.20
N ARG A 73 -26.20 0.87 -3.29
CA ARG A 73 -27.34 0.87 -4.23
C ARG A 73 -28.40 1.89 -3.86
N GLU A 74 -28.54 2.21 -2.57
CA GLU A 74 -29.42 3.29 -2.10
C GLU A 74 -28.84 4.65 -2.49
N PHE A 75 -27.55 4.87 -2.25
CA PHE A 75 -26.86 6.12 -2.57
C PHE A 75 -26.64 6.35 -4.08
N SER A 76 -26.86 5.33 -4.91
CA SER A 76 -26.86 5.46 -6.38
C SER A 76 -28.23 5.85 -6.95
N LYS A 77 -29.20 6.21 -6.11
CA LYS A 77 -30.57 6.56 -6.50
C LYS A 77 -30.98 7.89 -5.89
N ASN A 78 -32.02 8.48 -6.44
CA ASN A 78 -32.68 9.66 -5.89
C ASN A 78 -33.09 9.46 -4.41
N PRO A 79 -32.85 10.45 -3.53
CA PRO A 79 -32.35 11.81 -3.82
C PRO A 79 -30.82 11.93 -3.77
N TYR A 80 -30.07 10.85 -3.52
CA TYR A 80 -28.63 10.92 -3.28
C TYR A 80 -27.81 11.11 -4.55
N ASP A 81 -28.32 10.66 -5.70
CA ASP A 81 -27.69 10.84 -7.01
C ASP A 81 -27.67 12.30 -7.51
N GLU A 82 -28.42 13.19 -6.86
CA GLU A 82 -28.40 14.64 -7.11
C GLU A 82 -27.23 15.35 -6.41
N TYR A 83 -26.63 14.74 -5.38
CA TYR A 83 -25.56 15.37 -4.60
C TYR A 83 -24.21 15.27 -5.33
N GLU A 84 -23.53 16.41 -5.48
CA GLU A 84 -22.18 16.45 -6.07
C GLU A 84 -21.11 15.98 -5.08
N ILE A 85 -21.31 16.25 -3.78
CA ILE A 85 -20.33 15.95 -2.74
C ILE A 85 -20.94 15.02 -1.68
N ILE A 86 -20.47 13.77 -1.69
CA ILE A 86 -20.76 12.78 -0.67
C ILE A 86 -19.55 12.65 0.26
N ARG A 87 -19.69 13.13 1.50
CA ARG A 87 -18.67 12.96 2.54
C ARG A 87 -18.87 11.62 3.24
N ILE A 88 -17.93 10.71 3.08
CA ILE A 88 -17.95 9.42 3.77
C ILE A 88 -17.39 9.59 5.19
N VAL A 89 -18.18 9.23 6.19
CA VAL A 89 -17.84 9.36 7.62
C VAL A 89 -17.93 7.98 8.29
N GLY A 90 -17.04 7.69 9.24
CA GLY A 90 -17.04 6.43 9.99
C GLY A 90 -15.65 5.80 10.13
N LYS A 91 -15.53 4.75 10.96
CA LYS A 91 -14.24 4.12 11.28
C LYS A 91 -13.57 3.42 10.10
N ASN A 92 -14.32 3.05 9.05
CA ASN A 92 -13.82 2.38 7.86
C ASN A 92 -14.48 2.94 6.59
N PRO A 93 -14.01 4.08 6.05
CA PRO A 93 -14.65 4.73 4.90
C PRO A 93 -14.54 3.96 3.57
N PHE A 94 -13.83 2.83 3.52
CA PHE A 94 -13.57 2.11 2.27
C PHE A 94 -13.81 0.61 2.40
N LEU A 95 -15.02 0.16 2.10
CA LEU A 95 -15.32 -1.26 1.85
C LEU A 95 -15.59 -1.54 0.36
N TRP A 96 -15.40 -0.55 -0.52
CA TRP A 96 -15.60 -0.72 -1.96
C TRP A 96 -14.67 -1.76 -2.58
N HIS A 97 -13.46 -1.90 -2.04
CA HIS A 97 -12.52 -2.91 -2.50
C HIS A 97 -12.97 -4.35 -2.17
N ASP A 98 -13.81 -4.55 -1.14
CA ASP A 98 -14.36 -5.88 -0.82
C ASP A 98 -15.43 -6.33 -1.83
N HIS A 99 -16.03 -5.38 -2.56
CA HIS A 99 -16.96 -5.67 -3.66
C HIS A 99 -16.24 -5.89 -4.99
N TRP A 100 -14.94 -5.62 -5.03
CA TRP A 100 -14.13 -5.73 -6.24
C TRP A 100 -13.37 -7.04 -6.21
N PRO A 101 -13.44 -7.85 -7.28
CA PRO A 101 -12.50 -8.93 -7.46
C PRO A 101 -11.06 -8.39 -7.35
N VAL A 102 -10.18 -9.11 -6.66
CA VAL A 102 -8.78 -8.67 -6.47
C VAL A 102 -8.09 -8.34 -7.80
N LYS A 103 -8.43 -9.07 -8.87
CA LYS A 103 -7.95 -8.82 -10.24
C LYS A 103 -8.31 -7.42 -10.77
N ASP A 104 -9.50 -6.93 -10.42
CA ASP A 104 -10.05 -5.66 -10.91
C ASP A 104 -9.46 -4.51 -10.08
N TYR A 105 -9.28 -4.72 -8.78
CA TYR A 105 -8.53 -3.81 -7.93
C TYR A 105 -7.06 -3.69 -8.38
N ALA A 106 -6.42 -4.81 -8.73
CA ALA A 106 -5.06 -4.83 -9.27
C ALA A 106 -4.92 -4.04 -10.59
N LYS A 107 -6.00 -3.93 -11.38
CA LYS A 107 -6.01 -3.15 -12.62
C LYS A 107 -5.81 -1.65 -12.35
N ILE A 108 -6.29 -1.12 -11.23
CA ILE A 108 -6.12 0.29 -10.85
C ILE A 108 -4.64 0.65 -10.73
N PHE A 109 -3.83 -0.22 -10.12
CA PHE A 109 -2.39 0.03 -9.95
C PHE A 109 -1.64 0.13 -11.29
N LYS A 110 -2.15 -0.50 -12.35
CA LYS A 110 -1.57 -0.36 -13.70
C LYS A 110 -1.83 1.01 -14.32
N CYS A 111 -2.82 1.75 -13.81
CA CYS A 111 -3.13 3.10 -14.25
C CYS A 111 -2.36 4.17 -13.45
N LEU A 112 -1.84 3.82 -12.26
CA LEU A 112 -1.03 4.73 -11.45
C LEU A 112 0.33 4.93 -12.13
N VAL A 113 0.49 6.07 -12.79
CA VAL A 113 1.76 6.47 -13.40
C VAL A 113 2.34 7.60 -12.58
N LEU A 114 3.57 7.42 -12.08
CA LEU A 114 4.27 8.43 -11.29
C LEU A 114 4.57 9.68 -12.12
N ASP A 115 4.63 10.82 -11.44
CA ASP A 115 5.24 12.04 -11.99
C ASP A 115 6.66 11.75 -12.48
N GLU A 116 7.08 12.39 -13.57
CA GLU A 116 8.37 12.13 -14.20
C GLU A 116 9.55 12.46 -13.29
N ASN A 117 9.43 13.51 -12.45
CA ASN A 117 10.49 13.87 -11.53
C ASN A 117 10.68 12.79 -10.47
N ILE A 118 9.57 12.26 -9.95
CA ILE A 118 9.57 11.17 -8.97
C ILE A 118 10.10 9.89 -9.62
N SER A 119 9.66 9.57 -10.84
CA SER A 119 10.14 8.41 -11.60
C SER A 119 11.65 8.46 -11.81
N ARG A 120 12.20 9.61 -12.23
CA ARG A 120 13.64 9.78 -12.47
C ARG A 120 14.46 9.63 -11.19
N GLU A 121 13.94 10.09 -10.05
CA GLU A 121 14.58 9.87 -8.76
C GLU A 121 14.53 8.40 -8.32
N ALA A 122 13.42 7.71 -8.64
CA ALA A 122 13.22 6.30 -8.37
C ALA A 122 14.01 5.35 -9.29
N ASP A 123 14.40 5.79 -10.49
CA ASP A 123 15.13 5.00 -11.51
C ASP A 123 16.60 4.70 -11.18
N LYS A 124 17.07 5.05 -9.99
CA LYS A 124 18.41 4.64 -9.54
C LYS A 124 18.45 3.12 -9.34
N PRO A 125 19.54 2.42 -9.70
CA PRO A 125 19.59 0.97 -9.57
C PRO A 125 19.78 0.57 -8.10
N TYR A 126 18.69 0.13 -7.47
CA TYR A 126 18.70 -0.49 -6.16
C TYR A 126 17.71 -1.66 -6.12
N VAL A 127 17.96 -2.59 -5.20
CA VAL A 127 17.04 -3.67 -4.86
C VAL A 127 16.26 -3.25 -3.63
N ALA A 128 14.95 -3.40 -3.65
CA ALA A 128 14.12 -3.09 -2.50
C ALA A 128 13.54 -4.36 -1.89
N VAL A 129 13.61 -4.48 -0.56
CA VAL A 129 13.17 -5.64 0.21
C VAL A 129 12.24 -5.18 1.31
N HIS A 130 10.98 -5.62 1.27
CA HIS A 130 10.04 -5.43 2.37
C HIS A 130 10.11 -6.63 3.31
N LYS A 131 10.54 -6.40 4.54
CA LYS A 131 10.58 -7.43 5.57
C LYS A 131 9.42 -7.21 6.54
N ARG A 132 8.43 -8.09 6.45
CA ARG A 132 7.32 -8.17 7.40
C ARG A 132 7.62 -9.24 8.44
N ILE A 133 8.15 -8.82 9.59
CA ILE A 133 8.70 -9.70 10.64
C ILE A 133 8.02 -9.48 12.01
N GLU A 134 6.89 -8.78 12.03
CA GLU A 134 6.06 -8.58 13.21
C GLU A 134 5.61 -9.94 13.76
N LYS A 135 5.68 -10.12 15.08
CA LYS A 135 5.43 -11.40 15.76
C LYS A 135 4.10 -12.04 15.34
N ASP A 136 3.02 -11.26 15.31
CA ASP A 136 1.69 -11.73 14.93
C ASP A 136 1.62 -12.17 13.47
N TRP A 137 2.30 -11.43 12.58
CA TRP A 137 2.41 -11.79 11.17
C TRP A 137 3.19 -13.09 10.99
N MET A 138 4.33 -13.25 11.69
CA MET A 138 5.13 -14.47 11.64
C MET A 138 4.37 -15.70 12.15
N ILE A 139 3.58 -15.55 13.22
CA ILE A 139 2.68 -16.61 13.72
C ILE A 139 1.62 -16.95 12.68
N HIS A 140 0.98 -15.94 12.08
CA HIS A 140 -0.03 -16.14 11.06
C HIS A 140 0.53 -16.85 9.83
N CYS A 141 1.67 -16.39 9.34
CA CYS A 141 2.37 -16.92 8.18
C CYS A 141 2.69 -18.41 8.36
N LYS A 142 3.32 -18.80 9.49
CA LYS A 142 3.67 -20.21 9.77
C LYS A 142 2.44 -21.11 9.85
N LYS A 143 1.33 -20.62 10.44
CA LYS A 143 0.07 -21.37 10.49
C LYS A 143 -0.53 -21.57 9.09
N LEU A 144 -0.36 -20.60 8.18
CA LEU A 144 -0.84 -20.70 6.81
C LEU A 144 -0.04 -21.74 6.01
N GLU A 145 1.29 -21.72 6.13
CA GLU A 145 2.18 -22.73 5.54
C GLU A 145 1.82 -24.15 5.96
N GLN A 146 1.61 -24.37 7.26
CA GLN A 146 1.17 -25.67 7.79
C GLN A 146 -0.16 -26.13 7.19
N ARG A 147 -1.12 -25.21 6.99
CA ARG A 147 -2.44 -25.54 6.41
C ARG A 147 -2.37 -25.87 4.93
N LEU A 148 -1.46 -25.21 4.20
CA LEU A 148 -1.30 -25.37 2.75
C LEU A 148 -0.25 -26.43 2.39
N ASN A 149 0.46 -26.97 3.38
CA ASN A 149 1.58 -27.90 3.22
C ASN A 149 2.69 -27.36 2.27
N VAL A 150 3.08 -26.10 2.48
CA VAL A 150 4.15 -25.41 1.73
C VAL A 150 5.12 -24.72 2.68
N SER A 151 6.34 -24.40 2.23
CA SER A 151 7.40 -23.76 3.03
C SER A 151 8.00 -22.50 2.39
N GLU A 152 7.35 -21.96 1.36
CA GLU A 152 7.88 -20.87 0.55
C GLU A 152 7.33 -19.48 0.92
N ILE A 153 6.30 -19.42 1.77
CA ILE A 153 5.52 -18.22 2.08
C ILE A 153 6.28 -17.37 3.12
N CYS A 154 6.79 -18.00 4.18
CA CYS A 154 7.54 -17.36 5.23
C CYS A 154 9.03 -17.53 4.94
N SER A 155 9.71 -16.45 4.55
CA SER A 155 11.14 -16.51 4.26
C SER A 155 11.99 -16.19 5.48
N SER A 156 13.04 -16.98 5.73
CA SER A 156 14.07 -16.64 6.71
C SER A 156 14.96 -15.49 6.21
N LYS A 157 15.76 -14.91 7.11
CA LYS A 157 16.75 -13.89 6.75
C LYS A 157 17.71 -14.40 5.67
N GLU A 158 18.22 -15.61 5.84
CA GLU A 158 19.19 -16.27 4.97
C GLU A 158 18.58 -16.52 3.59
N GLN A 159 17.33 -16.99 3.54
CA GLN A 159 16.61 -17.20 2.28
C GLN A 159 16.40 -15.88 1.52
N ILE A 160 16.08 -14.78 2.21
CA ILE A 160 15.93 -13.46 1.58
C ILE A 160 17.26 -13.00 0.98
N ILE A 161 18.34 -13.09 1.75
CA ILE A 161 19.68 -12.70 1.31
C ILE A 161 20.10 -13.53 0.09
N GLN A 162 19.93 -14.85 0.14
CA GLN A 162 20.25 -15.75 -0.96
C GLN A 162 19.43 -15.45 -2.21
N ARG A 163 18.11 -15.21 -2.06
CA ARG A 163 17.23 -14.87 -3.20
C ARG A 163 17.61 -13.56 -3.86
N VAL A 164 17.95 -12.53 -3.08
CA VAL A 164 18.40 -11.23 -3.59
C VAL A 164 19.77 -11.34 -4.26
N GLY A 165 20.71 -12.07 -3.65
CA GLY A 165 22.05 -12.31 -4.23
C GLY A 165 22.00 -13.04 -5.57
N ASN A 166 21.01 -13.91 -5.77
CA ASN A 166 20.84 -14.69 -7.00
C ASN A 166 20.05 -13.97 -8.11
N ILE A 167 19.68 -12.70 -7.95
CA ILE A 167 19.01 -11.94 -9.02
C ILE A 167 20.00 -11.71 -10.16
N LYS A 168 19.71 -12.31 -11.32
CA LYS A 168 20.51 -12.15 -12.54
C LYS A 168 20.43 -10.72 -13.06
N GLY A 169 21.56 -10.20 -13.55
CA GLY A 169 21.63 -8.89 -14.22
C GLY A 169 21.88 -7.70 -13.30
N LEU A 170 22.08 -7.91 -12.00
CA LEU A 170 22.53 -6.87 -11.09
C LEU A 170 24.00 -6.53 -11.36
N LYS A 171 24.31 -5.24 -11.52
CA LYS A 171 25.68 -4.72 -11.62
C LYS A 171 26.13 -4.28 -10.24
N THR A 172 27.30 -4.73 -9.81
CA THR A 172 27.92 -4.29 -8.55
C THR A 172 28.57 -2.91 -8.71
N PRO A 173 28.51 -2.03 -7.69
CA PRO A 173 27.88 -2.22 -6.38
C PRO A 173 26.34 -2.16 -6.43
N VAL A 174 25.67 -3.02 -5.65
CA VAL A 174 24.21 -3.06 -5.54
C VAL A 174 23.78 -2.46 -4.21
N PHE A 175 22.98 -1.39 -4.24
CA PHE A 175 22.33 -0.88 -3.03
C PHE A 175 21.06 -1.67 -2.75
N VAL A 176 20.87 -2.10 -1.51
CA VAL A 176 19.66 -2.84 -1.09
C VAL A 176 18.90 -2.01 -0.06
N TYR A 177 17.77 -1.42 -0.45
CA TYR A 177 16.88 -0.77 0.49
C TYR A 177 16.04 -1.82 1.23
N VAL A 178 16.19 -1.89 2.55
CA VAL A 178 15.44 -2.81 3.42
C VAL A 178 14.38 -2.02 4.18
N ALA A 179 13.13 -2.14 3.72
CA ALA A 179 11.95 -1.59 4.39
C ALA A 179 11.53 -2.54 5.54
N ILE A 180 11.64 -2.04 6.78
CA ILE A 180 11.25 -2.73 8.03
C ILE A 180 10.46 -1.80 8.94
N ALA A 181 9.66 -2.41 9.81
CA ALA A 181 8.98 -1.72 10.90
C ALA A 181 9.97 -0.95 11.79
N ASP A 182 9.53 0.21 12.30
CA ASP A 182 10.36 1.15 13.06
C ASP A 182 11.00 0.50 14.30
N ASP A 183 10.23 -0.32 15.02
CA ASP A 183 10.67 -1.01 16.23
C ASP A 183 11.84 -1.98 16.01
N LEU A 184 12.14 -2.30 14.75
CA LEU A 184 13.16 -3.27 14.34
C LEU A 184 14.36 -2.59 13.67
N LEU A 185 14.36 -1.26 13.55
CA LEU A 185 15.49 -0.50 13.00
C LEU A 185 16.76 -0.59 13.86
N GLU A 186 16.62 -0.92 15.14
CA GLU A 186 17.74 -1.06 16.08
C GLU A 186 18.41 -2.43 16.00
N ASP A 187 17.78 -3.41 15.35
CA ASP A 187 18.37 -4.73 15.17
C ASP A 187 19.42 -4.72 14.04
N SER A 188 20.68 -4.54 14.43
CA SER A 188 21.83 -4.57 13.53
C SER A 188 21.98 -5.89 12.76
N SER A 189 21.42 -6.99 13.26
CA SER A 189 21.46 -8.28 12.58
C SER A 189 20.68 -8.27 11.27
N ILE A 190 19.65 -7.43 11.13
CA ILE A 190 18.84 -7.37 9.90
C ILE A 190 19.66 -6.86 8.70
N MET A 191 20.70 -6.07 8.99
CA MET A 191 21.55 -5.41 8.01
C MET A 191 22.85 -6.17 7.70
N SER A 192 23.05 -7.36 8.29
CA SER A 192 24.27 -8.17 8.12
C SER A 192 24.06 -9.43 7.28
N GLY A 193 25.14 -10.01 6.76
CA GLY A 193 25.15 -11.30 6.05
C GLY A 193 24.94 -11.21 4.53
N TRP A 194 24.90 -10.00 3.97
CA TRP A 194 24.77 -9.80 2.52
C TRP A 194 26.06 -10.20 1.79
N GLN A 195 25.91 -10.66 0.54
CA GLN A 195 27.04 -11.03 -0.32
C GLN A 195 27.94 -9.82 -0.62
N GLU A 196 29.19 -10.09 -0.99
CA GLU A 196 30.13 -9.05 -1.38
C GLU A 196 29.58 -8.20 -2.54
N GLY A 197 29.76 -6.88 -2.46
CA GLY A 197 29.22 -5.93 -3.43
C GLY A 197 27.76 -5.52 -3.21
N PHE A 198 27.07 -6.06 -2.19
CA PHE A 198 25.73 -5.63 -1.77
C PHE A 198 25.79 -4.73 -0.52
N PHE A 199 25.15 -3.56 -0.61
CA PHE A 199 25.19 -2.51 0.40
C PHE A 199 23.78 -2.25 0.96
N PRO A 200 23.43 -2.85 2.12
CA PRO A 200 22.10 -2.71 2.70
C PRO A 200 21.94 -1.34 3.38
N LEU A 201 20.88 -0.64 2.97
CA LEU A 201 20.43 0.66 3.45
C LEU A 201 19.04 0.54 4.07
N ASN A 202 18.77 1.36 5.08
CA ASN A 202 17.44 1.56 5.63
C ASN A 202 17.26 3.06 5.89
N LYS A 203 16.04 3.48 6.23
CA LYS A 203 15.72 4.89 6.52
C LYS A 203 16.62 5.54 7.59
N LYS A 204 17.14 4.77 8.55
CA LYS A 204 18.10 5.25 9.55
C LYS A 204 19.48 5.52 8.93
N LYS A 205 20.04 4.57 8.18
CA LYS A 205 21.32 4.73 7.45
C LYS A 205 21.26 5.82 6.37
N LEU A 206 20.09 6.05 5.80
CA LEU A 206 19.86 7.14 4.85
C LEU A 206 19.76 8.53 5.51
N GLY A 207 19.74 8.60 6.85
CA GLY A 207 19.63 9.87 7.58
C GLY A 207 18.23 10.52 7.48
N VAL A 208 17.23 9.80 6.99
CA VAL A 208 15.87 10.32 6.78
C VAL A 208 14.88 9.90 7.87
N PHE A 209 15.33 9.13 8.86
CA PHE A 209 14.45 8.57 9.90
C PHE A 209 13.67 9.64 10.66
N ASP A 210 14.29 10.75 11.05
CA ASP A 210 13.59 11.82 11.78
C ASP A 210 12.55 12.54 10.93
N ILE A 211 12.79 12.65 9.63
CA ILE A 211 11.83 13.22 8.67
C ILE A 211 10.68 12.24 8.45
N TYR A 212 11.01 10.95 8.30
CA TYR A 212 10.07 9.86 8.11
C TYR A 212 9.13 9.69 9.31
N LYS A 213 9.67 9.70 10.53
CA LYS A 213 8.91 9.54 11.79
C LYS A 213 7.92 10.69 12.03
N LYS A 214 8.19 11.88 11.49
CA LYS A 214 7.27 13.03 11.51
C LYS A 214 6.10 12.88 10.52
N ARG A 215 6.15 11.90 9.61
CA ARG A 215 5.05 11.62 8.67
C ARG A 215 4.05 10.67 9.31
N SER A 216 2.80 10.72 8.84
CA SER A 216 1.80 9.73 9.25
C SER A 216 2.16 8.33 8.77
N TYR A 217 1.67 7.31 9.46
CA TYR A 217 1.87 5.92 9.04
C TYR A 217 1.42 5.66 7.59
N LEU A 218 0.36 6.33 7.10
CA LEU A 218 -0.08 6.21 5.72
C LEU A 218 0.97 6.74 4.73
N VAL A 219 1.54 7.90 5.01
CA VAL A 219 2.60 8.51 4.19
C VAL A 219 3.90 7.71 4.30
N GLN A 220 4.22 7.23 5.50
CA GLN A 220 5.32 6.31 5.76
C GLN A 220 5.19 5.01 4.94
N SER A 221 4.01 4.38 4.97
CA SER A 221 3.72 3.15 4.21
C SER A 221 3.72 3.40 2.70
N ALA A 222 3.25 4.57 2.25
CA ALA A 222 3.34 4.97 0.85
C ALA A 222 4.80 5.16 0.44
N ILE A 223 5.62 5.85 1.25
CA ILE A 223 7.07 5.99 1.01
C ILE A 223 7.73 4.61 0.95
N ASP A 224 7.47 3.72 1.91
CA ASP A 224 8.03 2.37 1.88
C ASP A 224 7.52 1.58 0.68
N TYR A 225 6.24 1.71 0.29
CA TYR A 225 5.68 1.09 -0.91
C TYR A 225 6.35 1.58 -2.20
N GLU A 226 6.53 2.89 -2.34
CA GLU A 226 7.18 3.50 -3.50
C GLU A 226 8.68 3.16 -3.54
N CYS A 227 9.36 3.14 -2.39
CA CYS A 227 10.72 2.61 -2.30
C CYS A 227 10.78 1.14 -2.69
N LEU A 228 9.68 0.38 -2.66
CA LEU A 228 9.69 -0.99 -3.15
C LEU A 228 9.60 -1.09 -4.67
N TRP A 229 9.11 -0.07 -5.38
CA TRP A 229 9.00 -0.06 -6.85
C TRP A 229 10.34 -0.03 -7.62
N GLY A 230 11.48 -0.03 -6.93
CA GLY A 230 12.79 -0.27 -7.54
C GLY A 230 12.90 -1.61 -8.29
N ILE A 231 14.02 -1.81 -9.00
CA ILE A 231 14.29 -2.83 -10.05
C ILE A 231 13.87 -4.28 -9.74
N ALA A 232 13.58 -4.64 -8.48
CA ALA A 232 13.36 -6.01 -8.04
C ALA A 232 12.05 -6.28 -7.28
N PHE A 233 10.91 -5.68 -7.68
CA PHE A 233 9.58 -6.07 -7.13
C PHE A 233 9.12 -7.50 -7.52
N ARG A 234 10.04 -8.44 -7.81
CA ARG A 234 9.72 -9.83 -8.16
C ARG A 234 9.84 -10.83 -7.00
N LEU A 235 10.19 -10.44 -5.78
CA LEU A 235 10.55 -11.41 -4.73
C LEU A 235 9.54 -11.70 -3.61
N PHE A 236 8.44 -10.96 -3.48
CA PHE A 236 7.47 -11.23 -2.40
C PHE A 236 6.06 -11.50 -2.91
N ARG A 237 5.82 -12.75 -3.28
CA ARG A 237 4.47 -13.32 -3.50
C ARG A 237 3.59 -13.30 -2.24
N ALA A 238 4.15 -13.08 -1.05
CA ALA A 238 3.43 -13.16 0.23
C ALA A 238 3.17 -11.80 0.92
N SER A 239 3.81 -10.70 0.50
CA SER A 239 3.51 -9.37 1.06
C SER A 239 2.31 -8.71 0.38
N TRP A 240 1.87 -9.26 -0.74
CA TRP A 240 0.73 -8.80 -1.52
C TRP A 240 -0.15 -9.98 -1.92
N PHE A 241 -0.70 -10.66 -0.92
CA PHE A 241 -1.94 -11.38 -1.11
C PHE A 241 -2.82 -11.19 0.12
N SER A 242 -3.92 -10.48 -0.13
CA SER A 242 -5.17 -10.67 0.57
C SER A 242 -5.38 -12.16 0.83
N ILE A 243 -5.75 -12.50 2.06
CA ILE A 243 -6.45 -13.74 2.36
C ILE A 243 -7.77 -13.68 1.59
N GLY A 244 -7.74 -14.08 0.32
CA GLY A 244 -8.93 -14.47 -0.41
C GLY A 244 -9.14 -15.95 -0.15
N ARG A 245 -10.07 -16.29 0.76
CA ARG A 245 -10.65 -17.62 0.71
C ARG A 245 -11.42 -17.72 -0.60
N GLY A 246 -10.89 -18.48 -1.55
CA GLY A 246 -11.72 -19.07 -2.59
C GLY A 246 -12.65 -20.09 -1.93
N LYS A 247 -13.90 -19.70 -1.74
CA LYS A 247 -15.07 -20.55 -1.89
C LYS A 247 -16.11 -19.75 -2.64
#